data_AF-A0A928IBM8-F1
#
_entry.id   AF-A0A928IBM8-F1
#
_cell.length_a   1.000
_cell.length_b   1.000
_cell.length_c   1.000
_cell.angle_alpha   90.00
_cell.angle_beta   90.00
_cell.angle_gamma   90.00
#
_symmetry.space_group_name_H-M   'P 1'
#
loop_
_entity.id
_entity.type
_entity.pdbx_description
1 polymer ?
#
loop_
_entity_poly.entity_id
_entity_poly.type
_entity_poly.pdbx_seq_one_letter_code
_entity_poly.pdbx_strand_id
1 'polypeptide(L)'
;MIIIGFEANSTILDEFAKTPLTLSDNLIKKLAEIIKEGRNVFLPPFNIPVYDMKKRKKQSFGAEQLLKLLLEYFFITLIRENRFHEQSEETGKHLSAIHEVIDYVNANCLERITIDELAFLFRTNRSTLCREFKHATGCSVVEFINEKKAAIARKKVLETDEAFTKIAEEMKFESIHYFTRFFKKMTGMTPSAYRKAHREEQKA
;
A
#
# COMPACT_ATOMS: atom_id res chain seq x y z
N MET A 1 18.28 -15.95 -25.58
CA MET A 1 16.85 -15.57 -25.52
C MET A 1 16.04 -16.81 -25.88
N ILE A 2 15.05 -17.18 -25.05
CA ILE A 2 14.15 -18.31 -25.30
C ILE A 2 12.74 -17.73 -25.39
N ILE A 3 11.99 -18.12 -26.42
CA ILE A 3 10.60 -17.67 -26.63
C ILE A 3 9.72 -18.90 -26.54
N ILE A 4 8.69 -18.85 -25.70
CA ILE A 4 7.65 -19.87 -25.58
C ILE A 4 6.32 -19.21 -25.89
N GLY A 5 5.66 -19.65 -26.96
CA GLY A 5 4.32 -19.21 -27.32
C GLY A 5 3.27 -20.20 -26.80
N PHE A 6 2.16 -19.67 -26.31
CA PHE A 6 1.01 -20.46 -25.88
C PHE A 6 -0.28 -19.65 -26.07
N GLU A 7 -1.42 -20.34 -26.09
CA GLU A 7 -2.75 -19.73 -26.09
C GLU A 7 -3.46 -20.17 -24.80
N ALA A 8 -4.13 -19.22 -24.14
CA ALA A 8 -4.86 -19.47 -22.90
C ALA A 8 -6.12 -18.60 -22.83
N ASN A 9 -7.20 -19.15 -22.29
CA ASN A 9 -8.47 -18.44 -22.09
C ASN A 9 -8.53 -17.67 -20.74
N SER A 10 -7.40 -17.54 -20.04
CA SER A 10 -7.35 -16.95 -18.70
C SER A 10 -6.90 -15.50 -18.76
N THR A 11 -7.76 -14.58 -18.31
CA THR A 11 -7.45 -13.14 -18.21
C THR A 11 -6.40 -12.81 -17.14
N ILE A 12 -6.15 -13.71 -16.19
CA ILE A 12 -5.14 -13.53 -15.15
C ILE A 12 -3.73 -13.44 -15.77
N LEU A 13 -3.51 -14.11 -16.90
CA LEU A 13 -2.21 -14.09 -17.56
C LEU A 13 -1.92 -12.75 -18.26
N ASP A 14 -2.95 -11.94 -18.53
CA ASP A 14 -2.80 -10.61 -19.13
C ASP A 14 -2.03 -9.64 -18.21
N GLU A 15 -2.10 -9.87 -16.88
CA GLU A 15 -1.37 -9.11 -15.88
C GLU A 15 0.16 -9.22 -16.08
N PHE A 16 0.62 -10.36 -16.59
CA PHE A 16 2.05 -10.63 -16.86
C PHE A 16 2.49 -10.23 -18.27
N ALA A 17 1.56 -9.89 -19.18
CA ALA A 17 1.88 -9.62 -20.58
C ALA A 17 2.60 -8.29 -20.81
N LYS A 18 2.61 -7.39 -19.82
CA LYS A 18 3.09 -6.00 -19.95
C LYS A 18 4.25 -5.63 -19.04
N THR A 19 4.69 -6.55 -18.19
CA THR A 19 5.68 -6.28 -17.14
C THR A 19 6.80 -7.32 -17.17
N PRO A 20 8.07 -6.90 -17.15
CA PRO A 20 9.19 -7.84 -16.95
C PRO A 20 9.07 -8.50 -15.57
N LEU A 21 9.12 -9.83 -15.51
CA LEU A 21 9.14 -10.60 -14.26
C LEU A 21 10.50 -11.21 -13.98
N THR A 22 10.88 -11.20 -12.71
CA THR A 22 12.01 -11.98 -12.20
C THR A 22 11.48 -13.32 -11.68
N LEU A 23 12.05 -14.43 -12.17
CA LEU A 23 11.63 -15.77 -11.78
C LEU A 23 12.46 -16.28 -10.60
N SER A 24 11.80 -16.97 -9.66
CA SER A 24 12.47 -17.71 -8.60
C SER A 24 13.25 -18.91 -9.15
N ASP A 25 14.21 -19.44 -8.37
CA ASP A 25 14.95 -20.66 -8.74
C ASP A 25 14.02 -21.86 -9.01
N ASN A 26 12.89 -21.93 -8.29
CA ASN A 26 11.87 -22.97 -8.50
C ASN A 26 11.21 -22.83 -9.88
N LEU A 27 10.80 -21.61 -10.25
CA LEU A 27 10.21 -21.33 -11.56
C LEU A 27 11.22 -21.54 -12.70
N ILE A 28 12.49 -21.17 -12.51
CA ILE A 28 13.57 -21.41 -13.49
C ILE A 28 13.75 -22.91 -13.74
N LYS A 29 13.73 -23.74 -12.69
CA LYS A 29 13.81 -25.20 -12.84
C LYS A 29 12.63 -25.76 -13.64
N LYS A 30 11.41 -25.31 -13.37
CA LYS A 30 10.21 -25.70 -14.14
C LYS A 30 10.29 -25.27 -15.60
N LEU A 31 10.81 -24.06 -15.86
CA LEU A 31 11.04 -23.59 -17.23
C LEU A 31 12.05 -24.49 -17.97
N ALA A 32 13.10 -24.93 -17.30
CA ALA A 32 14.06 -25.87 -17.88
C ALA A 32 13.42 -27.23 -18.22
N GLU A 33 12.50 -27.73 -17.39
CA GLU A 33 11.71 -28.94 -17.68
C GLU A 33 10.82 -28.75 -18.92
N ILE A 34 10.13 -27.60 -19.03
CA ILE A 34 9.34 -27.25 -20.23
C ILE A 34 10.21 -27.25 -21.48
N ILE A 35 11.39 -26.63 -21.42
CA ILE A 35 12.32 -26.57 -22.57
C ILE A 35 12.81 -27.97 -22.94
N LYS A 36 13.14 -28.80 -21.94
CA LYS A 36 13.59 -30.18 -22.17
C LYS A 36 12.50 -31.00 -22.86
N GLU A 37 11.26 -30.92 -22.39
CA GLU A 37 10.16 -31.66 -23.00
C GLU A 37 9.76 -31.08 -24.37
N GLY A 38 9.81 -29.77 -24.54
CA GLY A 38 9.60 -29.10 -25.82
C GLY A 38 10.58 -29.59 -26.89
N ARG A 39 11.84 -29.86 -26.54
CA ARG A 39 12.83 -30.45 -27.46
C ARG A 39 12.55 -31.92 -27.81
N ASN A 40 11.83 -32.64 -26.94
CA ASN A 40 11.35 -34.01 -27.19
C ASN A 40 10.15 -34.01 -28.14
N VAL A 41 9.29 -32.98 -28.07
CA VAL A 41 8.10 -32.83 -28.91
C VAL A 41 8.43 -32.25 -30.28
N PHE A 42 9.23 -31.18 -30.34
CA PHE A 42 9.44 -30.38 -31.54
C PHE A 42 10.85 -30.50 -32.13
N LEU A 43 10.94 -30.32 -33.45
CA LEU A 43 12.19 -30.20 -34.19
C LEU A 43 12.77 -28.78 -34.07
N PRO A 44 14.11 -28.62 -34.16
CA PRO A 44 14.75 -27.32 -34.29
C PRO A 44 14.30 -26.61 -35.58
N PRO A 45 14.48 -25.27 -35.69
CA PRO A 45 15.26 -24.39 -34.80
C PRO A 45 14.50 -23.93 -33.55
N PHE A 46 15.19 -23.88 -32.39
CA PHE A 46 14.62 -23.42 -31.11
C PHE A 46 14.90 -21.93 -30.80
N ASN A 47 15.81 -21.32 -31.56
CA ASN A 47 16.27 -19.95 -31.32
C ASN A 47 15.54 -18.92 -32.22
N ILE A 48 14.54 -19.37 -32.97
CA ILE A 48 13.76 -18.55 -33.88
C ILE A 48 12.30 -18.71 -33.46
N PRO A 49 11.56 -17.62 -33.22
CA PRO A 49 10.12 -17.71 -32.99
C PRO A 49 9.44 -18.17 -34.28
N VAL A 50 9.09 -19.44 -34.34
CA VAL A 50 8.34 -20.06 -35.44
C VAL A 50 6.96 -20.41 -34.90
N TYR A 51 5.91 -19.85 -35.49
CA TYR A 51 4.52 -20.08 -35.06
C TYR A 51 4.05 -21.53 -35.33
N ASP A 52 4.67 -22.23 -36.28
CA ASP A 52 4.34 -23.61 -36.63
C ASP A 52 5.57 -24.53 -36.47
N MET A 53 5.84 -24.92 -35.22
CA MET A 53 6.93 -25.84 -34.91
C MET A 53 6.59 -27.27 -35.36
N LYS A 54 7.46 -27.86 -36.18
CA LYS A 54 7.27 -29.23 -36.66
C LYS A 54 7.48 -30.24 -35.54
N LYS A 55 6.48 -31.09 -35.31
CA LYS A 55 6.54 -32.20 -34.35
C LYS A 55 7.51 -33.29 -34.80
N ARG A 56 8.15 -33.97 -33.85
CA ARG A 56 8.96 -35.16 -34.12
C ARG A 56 8.05 -36.35 -34.42
N LYS A 57 8.48 -37.20 -35.36
CA LYS A 57 7.77 -38.45 -35.69
C LYS A 57 7.88 -39.51 -34.59
N LYS A 58 8.99 -39.52 -33.86
CA LYS A 58 9.25 -40.46 -32.75
C LYS A 58 9.46 -39.66 -31.47
N GLN A 59 8.37 -39.48 -30.73
CA GLN A 59 8.35 -38.81 -29.42
C GLN A 59 8.24 -39.85 -28.32
N SER A 60 8.57 -39.45 -27.09
CA SER A 60 8.23 -40.26 -25.92
C SER A 60 6.70 -40.33 -25.76
N PHE A 61 6.20 -41.44 -25.21
CA PHE A 61 4.77 -41.58 -24.95
C PHE A 61 4.28 -40.41 -24.07
N GLY A 62 3.20 -39.75 -24.50
CA GLY A 62 2.58 -38.65 -23.77
C GLY A 62 3.36 -37.32 -23.76
N ALA A 63 4.44 -37.17 -24.54
CA ALA A 63 5.29 -35.97 -24.53
C ALA A 63 4.51 -34.66 -24.72
N GLU A 64 3.55 -34.62 -25.65
CA GLU A 64 2.71 -33.44 -25.89
C GLU A 64 1.81 -33.10 -24.69
N GLN A 65 1.21 -34.13 -24.07
CA GLN A 65 0.35 -33.96 -22.91
C GLN A 65 1.17 -33.53 -21.68
N LEU A 66 2.37 -34.10 -21.51
CA LEU A 66 3.30 -33.70 -20.47
C LEU A 66 3.73 -32.24 -20.64
N LEU A 67 4.08 -31.83 -21.86
CA LEU A 67 4.44 -30.44 -22.14
C LEU A 67 3.31 -29.47 -21.77
N LYS A 68 2.06 -29.82 -22.09
CA LYS A 68 0.89 -29.03 -21.70
C LYS A 68 0.76 -28.93 -20.17
N LEU A 69 0.88 -30.05 -19.46
CA LEU A 69 0.78 -30.09 -17.99
C LEU A 69 1.92 -29.28 -17.33
N LEU A 70 3.13 -29.33 -17.87
CA LEU A 70 4.26 -28.55 -17.38
C LEU A 70 4.01 -27.04 -17.53
N LEU A 71 3.44 -26.61 -18.67
CA LEU A 71 3.06 -25.21 -18.88
C LEU A 71 1.98 -24.76 -17.88
N GLU A 72 0.91 -25.54 -17.72
CA GLU A 72 -0.16 -25.23 -16.76
C GLU A 72 0.37 -25.16 -15.33
N TYR A 73 1.20 -26.13 -14.94
CA TYR A 73 1.82 -26.16 -13.62
C TYR A 73 2.75 -24.97 -13.38
N PHE A 74 3.54 -24.58 -14.39
CA PHE A 74 4.38 -23.38 -14.34
C PHE A 74 3.55 -22.13 -14.10
N PHE A 75 2.48 -21.90 -14.87
CA PHE A 75 1.65 -20.71 -14.71
C PHE A 75 0.91 -20.68 -13.38
N ILE A 76 0.38 -21.81 -12.91
CA ILE A 76 -0.23 -21.90 -11.58
C ILE A 76 0.78 -21.53 -10.50
N THR A 77 2.02 -22.03 -10.62
CA THR A 77 3.08 -21.72 -9.66
C THR A 77 3.46 -20.24 -9.72
N LEU A 78 3.64 -19.68 -10.92
CA LEU A 78 3.95 -18.26 -11.14
C LEU A 78 2.91 -17.35 -10.50
N ILE A 79 1.61 -17.63 -10.75
CA ILE A 79 0.50 -16.87 -10.18
C ILE A 79 0.50 -16.98 -8.66
N ARG A 80 0.71 -18.20 -8.13
CA ARG A 80 0.71 -18.41 -6.67
C ARG A 80 1.88 -17.71 -6.00
N GLU A 81 3.09 -17.79 -6.54
CA GLU A 81 4.28 -17.12 -5.98
C GLU A 81 4.12 -15.59 -5.98
N ASN A 82 3.59 -15.01 -7.07
CA ASN A 82 3.34 -13.57 -7.13
C ASN A 82 2.20 -13.11 -6.23
N ARG A 83 1.09 -13.85 -6.15
CA ARG A 83 0.00 -13.54 -5.21
C ARG A 83 0.41 -13.72 -3.75
N PHE A 84 1.31 -14.66 -3.45
CA PHE A 84 1.87 -14.80 -2.11
C PHE A 84 2.76 -13.60 -1.76
N HIS A 85 3.53 -13.07 -2.71
CA HIS A 85 4.28 -11.83 -2.50
C HIS A 85 3.38 -10.62 -2.26
N GLU A 86 2.27 -10.48 -3.00
CA GLU A 86 1.28 -9.43 -2.72
C GLU A 86 0.63 -9.62 -1.34
N GLN A 87 0.12 -10.81 -1.02
CA GLN A 87 -0.60 -11.03 0.25
C GLN A 87 0.29 -11.01 1.50
N SER A 88 1.52 -11.51 1.42
CA SER A 88 2.46 -11.50 2.56
C SER A 88 3.11 -10.14 2.81
N GLU A 89 3.25 -9.32 1.77
CA GLU A 89 3.66 -7.92 1.94
C GLU A 89 2.49 -7.04 2.42
N GLU A 90 1.25 -7.27 1.95
CA GLU A 90 0.09 -6.45 2.32
C GLU A 90 -0.23 -6.53 3.83
N THR A 91 -0.36 -7.70 4.45
CA THR A 91 -0.83 -7.74 5.87
C THR A 91 0.23 -7.30 6.88
N GLY A 92 1.52 -7.56 6.62
CA GLY A 92 2.63 -7.18 7.49
C GLY A 92 3.13 -5.75 7.27
N LYS A 93 3.24 -5.29 6.02
CA LYS A 93 3.66 -3.91 5.73
C LYS A 93 2.52 -2.90 5.94
N HIS A 94 1.25 -3.24 5.75
CA HIS A 94 0.17 -2.25 5.95
C HIS A 94 0.01 -1.84 7.41
N LEU A 95 0.12 -2.77 8.37
CA LEU A 95 0.13 -2.38 9.79
C LEU A 95 1.37 -1.55 10.14
N SER A 96 2.57 -1.95 9.68
CA SER A 96 3.80 -1.18 9.88
C SER A 96 3.71 0.22 9.28
N ALA A 97 3.22 0.34 8.04
CA ALA A 97 3.09 1.61 7.34
C ALA A 97 2.06 2.52 7.99
N ILE A 98 0.93 2.00 8.50
CA ILE A 98 -0.03 2.82 9.23
C ILE A 98 0.54 3.29 10.58
N HIS A 99 1.32 2.45 11.27
CA HIS A 99 2.03 2.90 12.47
C HIS A 99 3.01 4.04 12.16
N GLU A 100 3.77 3.95 11.06
CA GLU A 100 4.65 5.04 10.62
C GLU A 100 3.87 6.31 10.24
N VAL A 101 2.69 6.18 9.61
CA VAL A 101 1.79 7.33 9.33
C VAL A 101 1.35 7.97 10.65
N ILE A 102 0.96 7.17 11.64
CA ILE A 102 0.55 7.65 12.96
C ILE A 102 1.69 8.40 13.65
N ASP A 103 2.90 7.84 13.62
CA ASP A 103 4.08 8.46 14.23
C ASP A 103 4.45 9.77 13.53
N TYR A 104 4.41 9.79 12.19
CA TYR A 104 4.62 11.00 11.42
C TYR A 104 3.59 12.08 11.77
N VAL A 105 2.30 11.73 11.87
CA VAL A 105 1.27 12.67 12.28
C VAL A 105 1.50 13.14 13.71
N ASN A 106 1.85 12.25 14.65
CA ASN A 106 2.13 12.66 16.04
C ASN A 106 3.27 13.70 16.10
N ALA A 107 4.34 13.49 15.33
CA ALA A 107 5.50 14.39 15.29
C ALA A 107 5.23 15.71 14.56
N ASN A 108 4.38 15.70 13.52
CA ASN A 108 4.21 16.83 12.61
C ASN A 108 2.81 17.44 12.66
N CYS A 109 1.95 17.07 13.61
CA CYS A 109 0.54 17.42 13.55
C CYS A 109 0.31 18.92 13.51
N LEU A 110 1.19 19.80 13.98
CA LEU A 110 1.02 21.26 13.88
C LEU A 110 1.29 21.84 12.48
N GLU A 111 2.03 21.11 11.64
CA GLU A 111 2.30 21.50 10.26
C GLU A 111 1.07 21.34 9.35
N ARG A 112 1.21 21.82 8.12
CA ARG A 112 0.29 21.46 7.04
C ARG A 112 0.63 20.04 6.59
N ILE A 113 -0.29 19.10 6.83
CA ILE A 113 -0.21 17.73 6.34
C ILE A 113 -1.36 17.52 5.37
N THR A 114 -1.05 17.12 4.14
CA THR A 114 -2.05 16.70 3.14
C THR A 114 -2.06 15.18 2.99
N ILE A 115 -3.20 14.63 2.56
CA ILE A 115 -3.32 13.19 2.32
C ILE A 115 -2.42 12.78 1.14
N ASP A 116 -2.22 13.65 0.15
CA ASP A 116 -1.39 13.37 -1.01
C ASP A 116 0.10 13.31 -0.64
N GLU A 117 0.56 14.18 0.28
CA GLU A 117 1.91 14.10 0.87
C GLU A 117 2.12 12.81 1.65
N LEU A 118 1.15 12.40 2.49
CA LEU A 118 1.23 11.13 3.20
C LEU A 118 1.25 9.94 2.22
N ALA A 119 0.39 9.95 1.22
CA ALA A 119 0.36 8.91 0.20
C ALA A 119 1.72 8.77 -0.50
N PHE A 120 2.34 9.90 -0.86
CA PHE A 120 3.68 9.93 -1.45
C PHE A 120 4.76 9.42 -0.49
N LEU A 121 4.82 9.93 0.74
CA LEU A 121 5.81 9.56 1.76
C LEU A 121 5.78 8.07 2.08
N PHE A 122 4.58 7.50 2.18
CA PHE A 122 4.35 6.09 2.52
C PHE A 122 4.15 5.20 1.28
N ARG A 123 4.49 5.70 0.09
CA ARG A 123 4.50 4.97 -1.20
C ARG A 123 3.18 4.23 -1.47
N THR A 124 2.06 4.87 -1.18
CA THR A 124 0.71 4.35 -1.38
C THR A 124 -0.13 5.35 -2.19
N ASN A 125 -1.37 4.99 -2.50
CA ASN A 125 -2.32 5.92 -3.10
C ASN A 125 -3.32 6.43 -2.04
N ARG A 126 -3.99 7.54 -2.35
CA ARG A 126 -4.96 8.20 -1.47
C ARG A 126 -6.07 7.27 -0.97
N SER A 127 -6.65 6.49 -1.89
CA SER A 127 -7.78 5.61 -1.57
C SER A 127 -7.37 4.51 -0.61
N THR A 128 -6.23 3.87 -0.88
CA THR A 128 -5.64 2.85 0.00
C THR A 128 -5.30 3.46 1.36
N LEU A 129 -4.56 4.57 1.41
CA LEU A 129 -4.21 5.23 2.68
C LEU A 129 -5.44 5.53 3.54
N CYS A 130 -6.46 6.16 2.98
CA CYS A 130 -7.68 6.50 3.72
C CYS A 130 -8.42 5.27 4.23
N ARG A 131 -8.52 4.22 3.39
CA ARG A 131 -9.20 2.98 3.75
C ARG A 131 -8.46 2.25 4.86
N GLU A 132 -7.16 2.01 4.69
CA GLU A 132 -6.33 1.28 5.65
C GLU A 132 -6.19 2.04 6.97
N PHE A 133 -5.99 3.36 6.91
CA PHE A 133 -5.92 4.18 8.12
C PHE A 133 -7.23 4.14 8.92
N LYS A 134 -8.38 4.23 8.24
CA LYS A 134 -9.69 4.13 8.91
C LYS A 134 -9.95 2.74 9.46
N HIS A 135 -9.54 1.69 8.75
CA HIS A 135 -9.66 0.32 9.23
C HIS A 135 -8.83 0.10 10.50
N ALA A 136 -7.59 0.62 10.53
CA ALA A 136 -6.69 0.46 11.67
C ALA A 136 -7.02 1.35 12.88
N THR A 137 -7.46 2.60 12.65
CA THR A 137 -7.66 3.59 13.73
C THR A 137 -9.11 3.86 14.08
N GLY A 138 -10.07 3.40 13.27
CA GLY A 138 -11.49 3.70 13.40
C GLY A 138 -11.91 5.11 12.95
N CYS A 139 -10.96 5.97 12.56
CA CYS A 139 -11.23 7.35 12.14
C CYS A 139 -10.49 7.73 10.85
N SER A 140 -10.90 8.80 10.19
CA SER A 140 -10.17 9.31 9.03
C SER A 140 -8.86 9.99 9.43
N VAL A 141 -7.90 10.03 8.49
CA VAL A 141 -6.62 10.75 8.67
C VAL A 141 -6.83 12.20 9.11
N VAL A 142 -7.82 12.87 8.53
CA VAL A 142 -8.13 14.28 8.84
C VAL A 142 -8.69 14.45 10.25
N GLU A 143 -9.59 13.55 10.67
CA GLU A 143 -10.11 13.54 12.03
C GLU A 143 -8.99 13.29 13.04
N PHE A 144 -8.11 12.34 12.75
CA PHE A 144 -6.96 12.03 13.60
C PHE A 144 -6.01 13.22 13.76
N ILE A 145 -5.63 13.89 12.68
CA ILE A 145 -4.80 15.11 12.71
C ILE A 145 -5.47 16.19 13.56
N ASN A 146 -6.78 16.43 13.34
CA ASN A 146 -7.51 17.45 14.08
C ASN A 146 -7.59 17.13 15.58
N GLU A 147 -7.80 15.86 15.96
CA GLU A 147 -7.85 15.47 17.37
C GLU A 147 -6.48 15.63 18.05
N LYS A 148 -5.39 15.31 17.36
CA LYS A 148 -4.03 15.56 17.88
C LYS A 148 -3.74 17.04 18.05
N LYS A 149 -4.07 17.87 17.05
CA LYS A 149 -4.00 19.34 17.15
C LYS A 149 -4.86 19.85 18.33
N ALA A 150 -6.06 19.33 18.50
CA ALA A 150 -6.98 19.75 19.57
C ALA A 150 -6.46 19.37 20.97
N ALA A 151 -5.87 18.19 21.14
CA ALA A 151 -5.27 17.77 22.39
C ALA A 151 -4.14 18.71 22.84
N ILE A 152 -3.25 19.11 21.92
CA ILE A 152 -2.19 20.09 22.18
C ILE A 152 -2.81 21.45 22.53
N ALA A 153 -3.86 21.87 21.80
CA ALA A 153 -4.54 23.13 22.06
C ALA A 153 -5.15 23.18 23.47
N ARG A 154 -5.87 22.11 23.87
CA ARG A 154 -6.47 22.00 25.20
C ARG A 154 -5.40 22.13 26.28
N LYS A 155 -4.29 21.41 26.12
CA LYS A 155 -3.14 21.46 27.02
C LYS A 155 -2.59 22.88 27.16
N LYS A 156 -2.26 23.56 26.05
CA LYS A 156 -1.74 24.93 26.07
C LYS A 156 -2.72 25.94 26.70
N VAL A 157 -4.01 25.81 26.42
CA VAL A 157 -5.04 26.72 26.97
C VAL A 157 -5.18 26.58 28.48
N LEU A 158 -4.98 25.38 29.03
CA LEU A 158 -5.12 25.09 30.46
C LEU A 158 -3.83 25.34 31.25
N GLU A 159 -2.69 24.93 30.71
CA GLU A 159 -1.41 24.94 31.43
C GLU A 159 -0.70 26.30 31.37
N THR A 160 -1.15 27.23 30.53
CA THR A 160 -0.50 28.53 30.35
C THR A 160 -1.45 29.71 30.53
N ASP A 161 -0.91 30.82 31.01
CA ASP A 161 -1.56 32.15 31.04
C ASP A 161 -1.24 32.99 29.80
N GLU A 162 -0.65 32.38 28.77
CA GLU A 162 -0.29 33.08 27.55
C GLU A 162 -1.52 33.64 26.83
N ALA A 163 -1.30 34.75 26.13
CA ALA A 163 -2.30 35.35 25.26
C ALA A 163 -2.69 34.36 24.15
N PHE A 164 -3.99 34.27 23.84
CA PHE A 164 -4.48 33.35 22.81
C PHE A 164 -3.91 33.64 21.41
N THR A 165 -3.44 34.86 21.15
CA THR A 165 -2.70 35.22 19.93
C THR A 165 -1.39 34.43 19.86
N LYS A 166 -0.61 34.43 20.95
CA LYS A 166 0.65 33.68 21.06
C LYS A 166 0.43 32.17 20.94
N ILE A 167 -0.60 31.64 21.60
CA ILE A 167 -0.96 30.21 21.49
C ILE A 167 -1.32 29.86 20.03
N ALA A 168 -2.07 30.72 19.33
CA ALA A 168 -2.41 30.50 17.93
C ALA A 168 -1.16 30.48 17.03
N GLU A 169 -0.22 31.39 17.24
CA GLU A 169 1.05 31.46 16.51
C GLU A 169 1.91 30.21 16.76
N GLU A 170 2.07 29.78 18.01
CA GLU A 170 2.83 28.57 18.36
C GLU A 170 2.20 27.29 17.79
N MET A 171 0.87 27.29 17.66
CA MET A 171 0.12 26.23 17.02
C MET A 171 0.05 26.36 15.48
N LYS A 172 0.78 27.33 14.90
CA LYS A 172 0.87 27.59 13.46
C LYS A 172 -0.46 27.92 12.78
N PHE A 173 -1.39 28.55 13.50
CA PHE A 173 -2.59 29.11 12.89
C PHE A 173 -2.29 30.48 12.27
N GLU A 174 -2.82 30.71 11.06
CA GLU A 174 -2.66 31.99 10.34
C GLU A 174 -3.28 33.19 11.08
N SER A 175 -4.27 32.95 11.95
CA SER A 175 -4.82 33.98 12.82
C SER A 175 -5.48 33.41 14.07
N ILE A 176 -5.61 34.25 15.11
CA ILE A 176 -6.39 33.95 16.31
C ILE A 176 -7.86 33.60 16.01
N HIS A 177 -8.44 34.16 14.95
CA HIS A 177 -9.81 33.86 14.56
C HIS A 177 -9.95 32.43 14.02
N TYR A 178 -8.99 31.97 13.21
CA TYR A 178 -8.95 30.58 12.75
C TYR A 178 -8.76 29.61 13.91
N PHE A 179 -7.82 29.90 14.80
CA PHE A 179 -7.61 29.12 16.03
C PHE A 179 -8.87 29.04 16.88
N THR A 180 -9.54 30.17 17.13
CA THR A 180 -10.75 30.21 17.97
C THR A 180 -11.89 29.38 17.37
N ARG A 181 -12.09 29.46 16.04
CA ARG A 181 -13.10 28.66 15.33
C ARG A 181 -12.76 27.16 15.39
N PHE A 182 -11.51 26.81 15.15
CA PHE A 182 -11.03 25.43 15.26
C PHE A 182 -11.23 24.90 16.69
N PHE A 183 -10.78 25.63 17.70
CA PHE A 183 -10.89 25.23 19.10
C PHE A 183 -12.34 25.03 19.52
N LYS A 184 -13.23 25.97 19.15
CA LYS A 184 -14.66 25.85 19.42
C LYS A 184 -15.30 24.66 18.70
N LYS A 185 -14.89 24.38 17.47
CA LYS A 185 -15.36 23.20 16.73
C LYS A 185 -14.96 21.90 17.43
N MET A 186 -13.74 21.84 17.97
CA MET A 186 -13.19 20.63 18.58
C MET A 186 -13.62 20.42 20.04
N THR A 187 -13.96 21.48 20.77
CA THR A 187 -14.25 21.42 22.21
C THR A 187 -15.67 21.86 22.59
N GLY A 188 -16.42 22.46 21.66
CA GLY A 188 -17.72 23.08 21.91
C GLY A 188 -17.64 24.49 22.52
N MET A 189 -16.48 24.92 23.03
CA MET A 189 -16.31 26.17 23.79
C MET A 189 -15.23 27.06 23.19
N THR A 190 -15.27 28.37 23.45
CA THR A 190 -14.15 29.25 23.08
C THR A 190 -12.95 29.00 24.01
N PRO A 191 -11.70 29.28 23.57
CA PRO A 191 -10.51 29.12 24.42
C PRO A 191 -10.64 29.83 25.78
N SER A 192 -11.20 31.04 25.79
CA SER A 192 -11.43 31.83 27.01
C SER A 192 -12.44 31.15 27.94
N ALA A 193 -13.58 30.70 27.40
CA ALA A 193 -14.60 30.00 28.19
C ALA A 193 -14.07 28.67 28.74
N TYR A 194 -13.28 27.94 27.94
CA TYR A 194 -12.67 26.67 28.33
C TYR A 194 -11.65 26.84 29.47
N ARG A 195 -10.76 27.84 29.37
CA ARG A 195 -9.81 28.17 30.45
C ARG A 195 -10.52 28.59 31.74
N LYS A 196 -11.61 29.37 31.62
CA LYS A 196 -12.38 29.84 32.78
C LYS A 196 -13.07 28.68 33.50
N ALA A 197 -13.80 27.83 32.77
CA ALA A 197 -14.54 26.71 33.35
C ALA A 197 -13.65 25.76 34.16
N HIS A 198 -12.50 25.36 33.60
CA HIS A 198 -11.58 24.45 34.29
C HIS A 198 -10.86 25.08 35.50
N ARG A 199 -10.67 26.40 35.53
CA ARG A 199 -10.13 27.09 36.71
C ARG A 199 -11.14 27.20 37.85
N GLU A 200 -12.43 27.26 37.52
CA GLU A 200 -13.51 27.28 38.51
C GLU A 200 -13.69 25.88 39.12
N GLU A 201 -13.58 24.81 38.32
CA GLU A 201 -13.59 23.41 38.81
C GLU A 201 -12.42 23.09 39.76
N GLN A 202 -11.23 23.65 39.53
CA GLN A 202 -10.06 23.43 40.42
C GLN A 202 -10.12 24.19 41.75
N LYS A 203 -11.08 25.13 41.90
CA LYS A 203 -11.28 25.93 43.11
C LYS A 203 -12.45 25.43 43.98
N ALA A 204 -13.25 24.51 43.46
CA ALA A 204 -14.37 23.86 44.17
C ALA A 204 -13.89 22.56 44.84
#